data_AF-A0A1G7QHI6-F1
#
_entry.id   AF-A0A1G7QHI6-F1
#
_cell.length_a   1.000
_cell.length_b   1.000
_cell.length_c   1.000
_cell.angle_alpha   90.00
_cell.angle_beta   90.00
_cell.angle_gamma   90.00
#
_symmetry.space_group_name_H-M   'P 1'
#
loop_
_entity.id
_entity.type
_entity.pdbx_description
1 polymer ?
#
loop_
_entity_poly.entity_id
_entity_poly.type
_entity_poly.pdbx_seq_one_letter_code
_entity_poly.pdbx_strand_id
1 'polypeptide(L)'
;MTKWPAQLSRKPRVYTYMPQIPQKWFAAALLLALAAPAFAAKKEAPPVLAATAYISHETHEKEHVTVAAEPFDTREKGNFFRLDYSGHSILPIRLIIANDSDAPLDLNQVRIQLIGSDGTKLPAATPEELNRRLFRFNDIKQKRIPGTPITYRPTPVDKKILDDDKDFSFTQTTIPAHSSANGFLFYDIRDLDDPPLRGTELYVKMMHTKQDGKDTELFAFSVNFDKYLDQEKTKRDAAKAAAAKAADAKDSKDKDDKDFKVDTNNSKPQ
;
A
#
# COMPACT_ATOMS: atom_id res chain seq x y z
N MET A 1 -60.16 28.51 -70.61
CA MET A 1 -59.59 28.71 -71.96
C MET A 1 -58.10 29.03 -71.80
N THR A 2 -57.23 28.03 -71.76
CA THR A 2 -56.42 27.46 -72.88
C THR A 2 -55.37 28.38 -73.50
N LYS A 3 -54.11 28.03 -73.17
CA LYS A 3 -52.85 27.97 -73.96
C LYS A 3 -52.13 29.26 -74.40
N TRP A 4 -50.87 29.37 -73.93
CA TRP A 4 -49.67 29.65 -74.75
C TRP A 4 -48.42 28.99 -74.10
N PRO A 5 -47.36 28.58 -74.84
CA PRO A 5 -46.28 27.72 -74.35
C PRO A 5 -44.89 28.41 -74.25
N ALA A 6 -43.87 27.56 -73.98
CA ALA A 6 -42.41 27.80 -73.97
C ALA A 6 -41.84 28.22 -72.59
N GLN A 7 -40.68 27.77 -72.11
CA GLN A 7 -39.49 27.24 -72.76
C GLN A 7 -38.82 26.14 -71.90
N LEU A 8 -38.18 25.20 -72.60
CA LEU A 8 -37.22 24.24 -72.05
C LEU A 8 -35.95 24.97 -71.57
N SER A 9 -35.64 24.86 -70.28
CA SER A 9 -34.32 25.17 -69.74
C SER A 9 -33.69 23.90 -69.18
N ARG A 10 -32.79 23.28 -69.96
CA ARG A 10 -31.98 22.15 -69.54
C ARG A 10 -30.94 22.65 -68.52
N LYS A 11 -31.01 22.16 -67.27
CA LYS A 11 -29.88 22.24 -66.33
C LYS A 11 -29.07 20.95 -66.39
N PRO A 12 -27.73 21.03 -66.40
CA PRO A 12 -26.86 19.86 -66.53
C PRO A 12 -26.85 19.01 -65.26
N ARG A 13 -26.82 17.69 -65.46
CA ARG A 13 -26.65 16.67 -64.42
C ARG A 13 -25.17 16.64 -64.03
N VAL A 14 -24.85 17.19 -62.87
CA VAL A 14 -23.51 17.07 -62.27
C VAL A 14 -23.48 15.73 -61.53
N TYR A 15 -22.78 14.74 -62.08
CA TYR A 15 -22.45 13.51 -61.36
C TYR A 15 -21.25 13.78 -60.46
N THR A 16 -21.50 13.88 -59.17
CA THR A 16 -20.45 13.91 -58.15
C THR A 16 -19.82 12.52 -58.06
N TYR A 17 -18.58 12.40 -58.50
CA TYR A 17 -17.75 11.21 -58.28
C TYR A 17 -17.44 11.12 -56.78
N MET A 18 -18.06 10.19 -56.06
CA MET A 18 -17.57 9.77 -54.75
C MET A 18 -16.41 8.79 -54.97
N PRO A 19 -15.19 9.07 -54.49
CA PRO A 19 -14.12 8.08 -54.50
C PRO A 19 -14.50 6.94 -53.55
N GLN A 20 -14.60 5.73 -54.11
CA GLN A 20 -14.74 4.51 -53.32
C GLN A 20 -13.40 4.22 -52.64
N ILE A 21 -13.33 4.50 -51.34
CA ILE A 21 -12.18 4.15 -50.51
C ILE A 21 -12.20 2.62 -50.32
N PRO A 22 -11.13 1.89 -50.67
CA PRO A 22 -11.12 0.43 -50.60
C PRO A 22 -11.25 -0.06 -49.16
N GLN A 23 -12.37 -0.70 -48.89
CA GLN A 23 -12.86 -1.21 -47.60
C GLN A 23 -11.92 -2.21 -46.87
N LYS A 24 -10.80 -2.59 -47.48
CA LYS A 24 -9.82 -3.54 -46.91
C LYS A 24 -8.76 -2.90 -46.00
N TRP A 25 -8.63 -1.58 -45.99
CA TRP A 25 -7.61 -0.90 -45.16
C TRP A 25 -8.11 -0.54 -43.75
N PHE A 26 -9.42 -0.50 -43.53
CA PHE A 26 -9.99 -0.20 -42.21
C PHE A 26 -9.88 -1.37 -41.21
N ALA A 27 -9.87 -2.62 -41.69
CA ALA A 27 -9.81 -3.79 -40.80
C ALA A 27 -8.43 -3.97 -40.14
N ALA A 28 -7.34 -3.59 -40.82
CA ALA A 28 -5.99 -3.72 -40.28
C ALA A 28 -5.67 -2.65 -39.21
N ALA A 29 -6.23 -1.44 -39.34
CA ALA A 29 -6.04 -0.38 -38.36
C ALA A 29 -6.82 -0.62 -37.05
N LEU A 30 -7.97 -1.29 -37.11
CA LEU A 30 -8.78 -1.59 -35.93
C LEU A 30 -8.21 -2.75 -35.10
N LEU A 31 -7.52 -3.71 -35.73
CA LEU A 31 -6.85 -4.82 -35.03
C LEU A 31 -5.52 -4.43 -34.38
N LEU A 32 -4.85 -3.37 -34.86
CA LEU A 32 -3.62 -2.85 -34.25
C LEU A 32 -3.90 -1.87 -33.09
N ALA A 33 -5.12 -1.33 -32.99
CA ALA A 33 -5.52 -0.38 -31.95
C ALA A 33 -6.01 -1.05 -30.64
N LEU A 34 -6.24 -2.38 -30.62
CA LEU A 34 -6.63 -3.11 -29.41
C LEU A 34 -5.45 -3.70 -28.61
N ALA A 35 -4.21 -3.54 -29.09
CA ALA A 35 -3.02 -3.92 -28.35
C ALA A 35 -2.47 -2.74 -27.53
N ALA A 36 -3.33 -2.03 -26.81
CA ALA A 36 -2.84 -1.23 -25.69
C ALA A 36 -2.43 -2.25 -24.60
N PRO A 37 -1.14 -2.40 -24.26
CA PRO A 37 -0.81 -3.11 -23.04
C PRO A 37 -1.51 -2.37 -21.91
N ALA A 38 -2.51 -3.02 -21.31
CA ALA A 38 -2.98 -2.65 -20.00
C ALA A 38 -1.78 -2.87 -19.06
N PHE A 39 -0.90 -1.87 -18.97
CA PHE A 39 0.00 -1.74 -17.84
C PHE A 39 -0.91 -1.50 -16.64
N ALA A 40 -1.41 -2.59 -16.05
CA ALA A 40 -1.78 -2.58 -14.66
C ALA A 40 -0.51 -2.14 -13.93
N ALA A 41 -0.46 -0.85 -13.57
CA ALA A 41 0.65 -0.30 -12.81
C ALA A 41 0.85 -1.23 -11.61
N LYS A 42 1.97 -1.96 -11.60
CA LYS A 42 2.31 -2.81 -10.47
C LYS A 42 2.40 -1.83 -9.30
N LYS A 43 1.58 -2.03 -8.27
CA LYS A 43 1.63 -1.17 -7.10
C LYS A 43 2.95 -1.47 -6.41
N GLU A 44 3.91 -0.56 -6.54
CA GLU A 44 5.22 -0.69 -5.92
C GLU A 44 5.17 -0.18 -4.49
N ALA A 45 5.87 -0.85 -3.60
CA ALA A 45 6.02 -0.38 -2.24
C ALA A 45 6.82 0.94 -2.24
N PRO A 46 6.56 1.86 -1.29
CA PRO A 46 7.35 3.08 -1.15
C PRO A 46 8.85 2.76 -1.08
N PRO A 47 9.73 3.59 -1.69
CA PRO A 47 11.16 3.35 -1.68
C PRO A 47 11.70 3.26 -0.25
N VAL A 48 12.72 2.42 -0.07
CA VAL A 48 13.33 2.15 1.23
C VAL A 48 14.41 3.19 1.49
N LEU A 49 14.40 3.76 2.69
CA LEU A 49 15.40 4.71 3.16
C LEU A 49 16.51 3.95 3.92
N ALA A 50 17.59 4.65 4.28
CA ALA A 50 18.58 4.11 5.21
C ALA A 50 17.91 3.76 6.56
N ALA A 51 18.37 2.71 7.23
CA ALA A 51 17.76 2.22 8.47
C ALA A 51 17.70 3.32 9.56
N THR A 52 18.74 4.16 9.66
CA THR A 52 18.81 5.29 10.61
C THR A 52 17.87 6.45 10.29
N ALA A 53 17.29 6.51 9.09
CA ALA A 53 16.32 7.54 8.71
C ALA A 53 14.90 7.25 9.25
N TYR A 54 14.66 6.03 9.72
CA TYR A 54 13.39 5.65 10.33
C TYR A 54 13.33 6.09 11.79
N ILE A 55 12.14 6.38 12.30
CA ILE A 55 11.94 6.88 13.67
C ILE A 55 12.09 5.76 14.70
N SER A 56 11.55 4.61 14.35
CA SER A 56 11.69 3.37 15.11
C SER A 56 12.88 2.60 14.52
N HIS A 57 14.07 2.88 15.07
CA HIS A 57 15.30 2.13 14.81
C HIS A 57 16.11 1.95 16.08
N GLU A 58 17.01 0.97 16.03
CA GLU A 58 18.04 0.73 17.03
C GLU A 58 19.36 0.38 16.33
N THR A 59 20.45 0.97 16.81
CA THR A 59 21.80 0.76 16.29
C THR A 59 22.67 0.17 17.39
N HIS A 60 23.27 -0.99 17.11
CA HIS A 60 24.31 -1.56 17.94
C HIS A 60 25.67 -1.15 17.39
N GLU A 61 26.23 -0.06 17.93
CA GLU A 61 27.50 0.53 17.46
C GLU A 61 28.68 -0.44 17.49
N LYS A 62 28.71 -1.39 18.44
CA LYS A 62 29.78 -2.39 18.54
C LYS A 62 29.70 -3.48 17.49
N GLU A 63 28.49 -3.77 17.02
CA GLU A 63 28.20 -4.81 16.04
C GLU A 63 28.13 -4.22 14.63
N HIS A 64 28.05 -2.89 14.51
CA HIS A 64 27.84 -2.16 13.26
C HIS A 64 26.59 -2.64 12.51
N VAL A 65 25.51 -2.89 13.26
CA VAL A 65 24.22 -3.29 12.71
C VAL A 65 23.14 -2.33 13.20
N THR A 66 22.28 -1.92 12.28
CA THR A 66 21.09 -1.12 12.57
C THR A 66 19.84 -1.88 12.15
N VAL A 67 18.87 -2.00 13.05
CA VAL A 67 17.55 -2.56 12.77
C VAL A 67 16.53 -1.43 12.84
N ALA A 68 15.70 -1.31 11.81
CA ALA A 68 14.61 -0.36 11.77
C ALA A 68 13.28 -1.04 11.43
N ALA A 69 12.20 -0.48 11.95
CA ALA A 69 10.86 -0.97 11.76
C ALA A 69 9.91 0.18 11.43
N GLU A 70 9.17 0.06 10.34
CA GLU A 70 8.12 1.01 9.97
C GLU A 70 6.76 0.30 9.95
N PRO A 71 5.86 0.62 10.89
CA PRO A 71 4.52 0.03 10.90
C PRO A 71 3.61 0.69 9.85
N PHE A 72 2.84 -0.13 9.14
CA PHE A 72 1.84 0.29 8.16
C PHE A 72 0.45 0.17 8.80
N ASP A 73 0.22 1.02 9.80
CA ASP A 73 -0.93 1.04 10.71
C ASP A 73 -2.21 1.67 10.11
N THR A 74 -2.12 2.24 8.91
CA THR A 74 -3.25 2.87 8.22
C THR A 74 -3.46 2.29 6.82
N ARG A 75 -4.72 2.26 6.37
CA ARG A 75 -5.10 1.81 5.02
C ARG A 75 -4.38 2.57 3.91
N GLU A 76 -4.11 3.87 4.13
CA GLU A 76 -3.44 4.72 3.16
C GLU A 76 -1.98 4.29 2.96
N LYS A 77 -1.25 4.02 4.05
CA LYS A 77 0.12 3.50 3.98
C LYS A 77 0.16 2.15 3.27
N GLY A 78 -0.79 1.27 3.57
CA GLY A 78 -0.86 -0.09 3.00
C GLY A 78 -1.55 -0.22 1.64
N ASN A 79 -1.89 0.86 0.96
CA ASN A 79 -2.74 0.82 -0.25
C ASN A 79 -2.09 0.11 -1.46
N PHE A 80 -0.78 -0.14 -1.41
CA PHE A 80 -0.02 -0.83 -2.44
C PHE A 80 -0.12 -2.36 -2.33
N PHE A 81 -0.50 -2.88 -1.16
CA PHE A 81 -0.85 -4.29 -1.02
C PHE A 81 -2.08 -4.65 -1.85
N ARG A 82 -2.21 -5.93 -2.20
CA ARG A 82 -3.38 -6.45 -2.90
C ARG A 82 -4.58 -6.64 -1.98
N LEU A 83 -4.35 -6.67 -0.67
CA LEU A 83 -5.34 -6.88 0.39
C LEU A 83 -5.27 -5.78 1.45
N ASP A 84 -6.40 -5.46 2.09
CA ASP A 84 -6.47 -4.52 3.21
C ASP A 84 -6.13 -5.21 4.53
N TYR A 85 -4.85 -5.39 4.81
CA TYR A 85 -4.40 -6.00 6.06
C TYR A 85 -4.85 -5.20 7.29
N SER A 86 -4.68 -3.87 7.26
CA SER A 86 -5.02 -2.98 8.37
C SER A 86 -6.50 -3.05 8.76
N GLY A 87 -7.40 -3.19 7.78
CA GLY A 87 -8.84 -3.35 8.00
C GLY A 87 -9.24 -4.67 8.65
N HIS A 88 -8.34 -5.66 8.69
CA HIS A 88 -8.56 -6.97 9.29
C HIS A 88 -7.73 -7.19 10.57
N SER A 89 -7.26 -6.12 11.23
CA SER A 89 -6.40 -6.20 12.42
C SER A 89 -5.12 -7.01 12.17
N ILE A 90 -4.62 -6.97 10.93
CA ILE A 90 -3.30 -7.48 10.58
C ILE A 90 -2.42 -6.27 10.36
N LEU A 91 -1.31 -6.19 11.08
CA LEU A 91 -0.35 -5.10 10.99
C LEU A 91 0.85 -5.53 10.13
N PRO A 92 1.00 -4.99 8.91
CA PRO A 92 2.26 -5.09 8.20
C PRO A 92 3.29 -4.16 8.87
N ILE A 93 4.47 -4.69 9.14
CA ILE A 93 5.64 -3.95 9.61
C ILE A 93 6.74 -4.17 8.59
N ARG A 94 7.25 -3.08 8.01
CA ARG A 94 8.45 -3.12 7.18
C ARG A 94 9.65 -3.22 8.09
N LEU A 95 10.39 -4.31 7.97
CA LEU A 95 11.67 -4.52 8.62
C LEU A 95 12.79 -4.09 7.68
N ILE A 96 13.76 -3.35 8.20
CA ILE A 96 14.99 -2.99 7.52
C ILE A 96 16.14 -3.38 8.43
N ILE A 97 17.09 -4.17 7.92
CA ILE A 97 18.32 -4.50 8.61
C ILE A 97 19.47 -3.98 7.76
N ALA A 98 20.25 -3.05 8.30
CA ALA A 98 21.48 -2.55 7.72
C ALA A 98 22.67 -3.17 8.42
N ASN A 99 23.53 -3.83 7.63
CA ASN A 99 24.78 -4.40 8.06
C ASN A 99 25.91 -3.49 7.58
N ASP A 100 26.45 -2.68 8.48
CA ASP A 100 27.59 -1.82 8.21
C ASP A 100 28.92 -2.48 8.65
N SER A 101 28.86 -3.70 9.20
CA SER A 101 30.03 -4.49 9.59
C SER A 101 30.78 -5.08 8.40
N ASP A 102 32.00 -5.53 8.66
CA ASP A 102 32.88 -6.18 7.68
C ASP A 102 32.54 -7.66 7.43
N ALA A 103 31.58 -8.23 8.18
CA ALA A 103 31.20 -9.64 8.11
C ALA A 103 29.73 -9.81 7.68
N PRO A 104 29.37 -10.89 6.98
CA PRO A 104 27.97 -11.15 6.63
C PRO A 104 27.16 -11.56 7.86
N LEU A 105 25.89 -11.12 7.90
CA LEU A 105 24.92 -11.56 8.88
C LEU A 105 24.19 -12.81 8.38
N ASP A 106 24.09 -13.81 9.25
CA ASP A 106 23.31 -15.03 9.07
C ASP A 106 21.97 -14.91 9.82
N LEU A 107 20.88 -14.98 9.05
CA LEU A 107 19.50 -14.83 9.53
C LEU A 107 18.75 -16.17 9.54
N ASN A 108 19.38 -17.30 9.25
CA ASN A 108 18.69 -18.60 9.16
C ASN A 108 17.98 -19.00 10.46
N GLN A 109 18.48 -18.55 11.60
CA GLN A 109 17.92 -18.81 12.93
C GLN A 109 17.22 -17.59 13.53
N VAL A 110 17.13 -16.47 12.78
CA VAL A 110 16.60 -15.23 13.34
C VAL A 110 15.16 -15.42 13.81
N ARG A 111 14.85 -14.85 14.97
CA ARG A 111 13.47 -14.76 15.47
C ARG A 111 13.08 -13.31 15.56
N ILE A 112 12.08 -12.93 14.78
CA ILE A 112 11.53 -11.58 14.74
C ILE A 112 10.10 -11.65 15.28
N GLN A 113 9.89 -11.05 16.46
CA GLN A 113 8.64 -11.14 17.22
C GLN A 113 8.14 -9.74 17.52
N LEU A 114 6.83 -9.53 17.45
CA LEU A 114 6.21 -8.33 18.01
C LEU A 114 5.87 -8.62 19.47
N ILE A 115 6.38 -7.81 20.39
CA ILE A 115 6.11 -7.94 21.81
C ILE A 115 5.08 -6.88 22.19
N GLY A 116 3.92 -7.33 22.68
CA GLY A 116 2.86 -6.47 23.18
C GLY A 116 3.25 -5.76 24.48
N SER A 117 2.50 -4.73 24.85
CA SER A 117 2.66 -4.00 26.12
C SER A 117 2.47 -4.89 27.35
N ASP A 118 1.67 -5.95 27.21
CA ASP A 118 1.42 -7.00 28.20
C ASP A 118 2.51 -8.09 28.23
N GLY A 119 3.52 -8.00 27.35
CA GLY A 119 4.58 -8.98 27.16
C GLY A 119 4.21 -10.15 26.25
N THR A 120 3.02 -10.14 25.63
CA THR A 120 2.59 -11.16 24.68
C THR A 120 3.50 -11.17 23.45
N LYS A 121 3.98 -12.36 23.07
CA LYS A 121 4.92 -12.52 21.94
C LYS A 121 4.18 -13.02 20.72
N LEU A 122 4.05 -12.17 19.72
CA LEU A 122 3.40 -12.48 18.46
C LEU A 122 4.45 -12.81 17.39
N PRO A 123 4.45 -14.04 16.84
CA PRO A 123 5.27 -14.35 15.67
C PRO A 123 4.71 -13.67 14.41
N ALA A 124 5.55 -13.51 13.39
CA ALA A 124 5.07 -13.12 12.07
C ALA A 124 4.16 -14.23 11.51
N ALA A 125 3.00 -13.84 10.98
CA ALA A 125 2.00 -14.72 10.43
C ALA A 125 2.46 -15.32 9.09
N THR A 126 2.25 -16.63 8.91
CA THR A 126 2.51 -17.29 7.62
C THR A 126 1.39 -16.98 6.62
N PRO A 127 1.61 -17.16 5.30
CA PRO A 127 0.57 -17.01 4.29
C PRO A 127 -0.71 -17.81 4.58
N GLU A 128 -0.59 -19.02 5.15
CA GLU A 128 -1.72 -19.85 5.57
C GLU A 128 -2.51 -19.22 6.73
N GLU A 129 -1.81 -18.59 7.68
CA GLU A 129 -2.44 -17.89 8.80
C GLU A 129 -3.12 -16.61 8.34
N LEU A 130 -2.48 -15.86 7.43
CA LEU A 130 -3.09 -14.71 6.76
C LEU A 130 -4.35 -15.12 6.01
N ASN A 131 -4.30 -16.23 5.26
CA ASN A 131 -5.46 -16.75 4.53
C ASN A 131 -6.59 -17.13 5.47
N ARG A 132 -6.25 -17.85 6.53
CA ARG A 132 -7.18 -18.22 7.60
C ARG A 132 -7.76 -16.99 8.28
N ARG A 133 -7.02 -15.89 8.41
CA ARG A 133 -7.46 -14.68 9.12
C ARG A 133 -8.32 -13.77 8.24
N LEU A 134 -7.93 -13.58 6.99
CA LEU A 134 -8.57 -12.68 6.03
C LEU A 134 -9.85 -13.28 5.44
N PHE A 135 -9.85 -14.59 5.17
CA PHE A 135 -10.91 -15.26 4.45
C PHE A 135 -11.72 -16.24 5.30
N ARG A 136 -11.52 -16.32 6.62
CA ARG A 136 -12.46 -17.07 7.47
C ARG A 136 -13.76 -16.30 7.67
N PHE A 137 -14.71 -16.73 6.85
CA PHE A 137 -16.15 -16.67 7.00
C PHE A 137 -16.64 -16.96 8.43
N ASN A 138 -17.72 -16.28 8.82
CA ASN A 138 -18.65 -16.64 9.91
C ASN A 138 -19.31 -18.03 9.74
N ASP A 139 -18.74 -18.95 8.95
CA ASP A 139 -19.39 -20.18 8.47
C ASP A 139 -18.49 -21.42 8.55
N ILE A 140 -17.62 -21.50 9.57
CA ILE A 140 -17.43 -22.82 10.20
C ILE A 140 -18.55 -22.96 11.24
N LYS A 141 -19.81 -22.96 10.77
CA LYS A 141 -20.79 -23.83 11.41
C LYS A 141 -20.16 -25.20 11.32
N GLN A 142 -19.61 -25.62 12.45
CA GLN A 142 -19.12 -26.96 12.70
C GLN A 142 -20.28 -27.90 12.40
N LYS A 143 -20.48 -28.23 11.12
CA LYS A 143 -21.48 -29.19 10.68
C LYS A 143 -20.87 -30.54 11.05
N ARG A 144 -21.04 -30.90 12.33
CA ARG A 144 -20.86 -32.28 12.80
C ARG A 144 -21.84 -33.11 11.98
N ILE A 145 -21.34 -33.76 10.94
CA ILE A 145 -22.04 -34.87 10.30
C ILE A 145 -21.65 -36.10 11.14
N PRO A 146 -22.58 -36.72 11.88
CA PRO A 146 -22.29 -37.95 12.60
C PRO A 146 -21.95 -39.05 11.58
N GLY A 147 -20.76 -39.64 11.67
CA GLY A 147 -20.43 -40.89 10.96
C GLY A 147 -19.59 -40.81 9.68
N THR A 148 -19.01 -39.66 9.29
CA THR A 148 -18.12 -39.59 8.11
C THR A 148 -16.65 -39.34 8.49
N PRO A 149 -15.67 -40.05 7.88
CA PRO A 149 -14.26 -39.71 7.99
C PRO A 149 -14.02 -38.45 7.14
N ILE A 150 -13.96 -37.28 7.78
CA ILE A 150 -13.76 -36.01 7.05
C ILE A 150 -12.28 -35.94 6.66
N THR A 151 -11.97 -36.20 5.39
CA THR A 151 -10.66 -35.90 4.81
C THR A 151 -10.45 -34.39 4.83
N TYR A 152 -9.65 -33.90 5.79
CA TYR A 152 -9.26 -32.50 5.86
C TYR A 152 -8.39 -32.19 4.63
N ARG A 153 -8.97 -31.48 3.65
CA ARG A 153 -8.19 -30.89 2.57
C ARG A 153 -7.80 -29.48 3.02
N PRO A 154 -6.49 -29.16 3.15
CA PRO A 154 -6.09 -27.79 3.44
C PRO A 154 -6.65 -26.88 2.35
N THR A 155 -7.32 -25.81 2.76
CA THR A 155 -7.84 -24.81 1.83
C THR A 155 -6.65 -24.13 1.14
N PRO A 156 -6.64 -24.03 -0.19
CA PRO A 156 -5.60 -23.28 -0.89
C PRO A 156 -5.49 -21.85 -0.35
N VAL A 157 -4.27 -21.36 -0.20
CA VAL A 157 -3.99 -19.95 0.13
C VAL A 157 -4.44 -19.08 -1.04
N ASP A 158 -5.13 -17.97 -0.74
CA ASP A 158 -5.55 -17.03 -1.78
C ASP A 158 -4.36 -16.50 -2.57
N LYS A 159 -4.52 -16.41 -3.88
CA LYS A 159 -3.44 -15.99 -4.79
C LYS A 159 -2.90 -14.60 -4.44
N LYS A 160 -3.73 -13.67 -3.97
CA LYS A 160 -3.29 -12.32 -3.61
C LYS A 160 -2.35 -12.33 -2.42
N ILE A 161 -2.57 -13.23 -1.46
CA ILE A 161 -1.65 -13.40 -0.32
C ILE A 161 -0.32 -13.93 -0.81
N LEU A 162 -0.32 -14.96 -1.67
CA LEU A 162 0.93 -15.51 -2.22
C LEU A 162 1.68 -14.49 -3.07
N ASP A 163 0.97 -13.69 -3.86
CA ASP A 163 1.58 -12.63 -4.67
C ASP A 163 2.12 -11.49 -3.79
N ASP A 164 1.46 -11.12 -2.69
CA ASP A 164 1.96 -10.13 -1.72
C ASP A 164 3.14 -10.66 -0.91
N ASP A 165 3.09 -11.91 -0.46
CA ASP A 165 4.21 -12.58 0.20
C ASP A 165 5.44 -12.60 -0.72
N LYS A 166 5.29 -13.08 -1.95
CA LYS A 166 6.37 -13.13 -2.93
C LYS A 166 6.99 -11.76 -3.23
N ASP A 167 6.17 -10.72 -3.38
CA ASP A 167 6.66 -9.40 -3.81
C ASP A 167 7.20 -8.56 -2.64
N PHE A 168 6.71 -8.78 -1.41
CA PHE A 168 6.94 -7.86 -0.31
C PHE A 168 7.50 -8.51 0.96
N SER A 169 7.39 -9.82 1.18
CA SER A 169 7.81 -10.40 2.45
C SER A 169 9.33 -10.39 2.63
N PHE A 170 9.76 -10.32 3.90
CA PHE A 170 11.17 -10.44 4.25
C PHE A 170 11.61 -11.92 4.13
N THR A 171 12.44 -12.24 3.14
CA THR A 171 12.84 -13.63 2.81
C THR A 171 14.34 -13.89 2.91
N GLN A 172 15.10 -12.88 3.31
CA GLN A 172 16.54 -12.87 3.24
C GLN A 172 17.11 -13.67 4.41
N THR A 173 17.92 -14.68 4.08
CA THR A 173 18.58 -15.54 5.06
C THR A 173 20.01 -15.10 5.36
N THR A 174 20.57 -14.19 4.55
CA THR A 174 21.92 -13.66 4.73
C THR A 174 21.97 -12.23 4.24
N ILE A 175 22.65 -11.36 4.99
CA ILE A 175 22.90 -9.96 4.60
C ILE A 175 24.41 -9.80 4.43
N PRO A 176 24.90 -9.51 3.21
CA PRO A 176 26.31 -9.23 2.98
C PRO A 176 26.85 -8.08 3.84
N ALA A 177 28.17 -8.03 4.03
CA ALA A 177 28.85 -6.88 4.61
C ALA A 177 28.53 -5.59 3.85
N HIS A 178 28.45 -4.47 4.58
CA HIS A 178 28.12 -3.13 4.05
C HIS A 178 26.89 -3.08 3.13
N SER A 179 25.83 -3.80 3.51
CA SER A 179 24.61 -3.89 2.72
C SER A 179 23.37 -3.87 3.61
N SER A 180 22.19 -3.72 2.99
CA SER A 180 20.93 -3.75 3.71
C SER A 180 19.92 -4.70 3.05
N ALA A 181 19.07 -5.29 3.88
CA ALA A 181 17.92 -6.06 3.45
C ALA A 181 16.65 -5.47 4.06
N ASN A 182 15.54 -5.62 3.34
CA ASN A 182 14.25 -5.16 3.80
C ASN A 182 13.12 -6.05 3.27
N GLY A 183 11.98 -5.93 3.91
CA GLY A 183 10.76 -6.65 3.55
C GLY A 183 9.70 -6.48 4.63
N PHE A 184 8.53 -7.05 4.39
CA PHE A 184 7.39 -6.94 5.29
C PHE A 184 7.19 -8.22 6.09
N LEU A 185 6.80 -8.02 7.35
CA LEU A 185 6.32 -9.04 8.26
C LEU A 185 4.89 -8.66 8.67
N PHE A 186 4.02 -9.64 8.79
CA PHE A 186 2.61 -9.40 9.11
C PHE A 186 2.29 -9.97 10.49
N TYR A 187 1.64 -9.18 11.35
CA TYR A 187 1.30 -9.59 12.71
C TYR A 187 -0.22 -9.52 12.92
N ASP A 188 -0.81 -10.56 13.52
CA ASP A 188 -2.20 -10.53 13.97
C ASP A 188 -2.26 -9.82 15.31
N ILE A 189 -2.78 -8.59 15.30
CA ILE A 189 -2.78 -7.68 16.46
C ILE A 189 -4.15 -7.58 17.13
N ARG A 190 -5.08 -8.50 16.81
CA ARG A 190 -6.43 -8.50 17.40
C ARG A 190 -6.46 -8.56 18.92
N ASP A 191 -5.51 -9.29 19.48
CA ASP A 191 -5.47 -9.58 20.91
C ASP A 191 -4.58 -8.57 21.66
N LEU A 192 -4.11 -7.51 20.98
CA LEU A 192 -3.38 -6.40 21.61
C LEU A 192 -4.33 -5.29 22.07
N ASP A 193 -3.91 -4.55 23.10
CA ASP A 193 -4.64 -3.40 23.63
C ASP A 193 -4.79 -2.27 22.60
N ASP A 194 -5.81 -1.42 22.73
CA ASP A 194 -6.02 -0.25 21.87
C ASP A 194 -5.33 1.00 22.46
N PRO A 195 -4.37 1.66 21.77
CA PRO A 195 -3.87 1.36 20.42
C PRO A 195 -2.78 0.25 20.39
N PRO A 196 -2.80 -0.63 19.38
CA PRO A 196 -2.02 -1.89 19.32
C PRO A 196 -0.51 -1.70 19.23
N LEU A 197 -0.04 -0.48 19.00
CA LEU A 197 1.38 -0.16 18.89
C LEU A 197 1.95 0.53 20.14
N ARG A 198 1.11 0.88 21.12
CA ARG A 198 1.58 1.61 22.31
C ARG A 198 2.27 0.63 23.26
N GLY A 199 3.48 0.99 23.69
CA GLY A 199 4.29 0.14 24.56
C GLY A 199 4.71 -1.18 23.90
N THR A 200 4.60 -1.30 22.57
CA THR A 200 5.03 -2.49 21.85
C THR A 200 6.41 -2.29 21.21
N GLU A 201 7.11 -3.40 21.02
CA GLU A 201 8.43 -3.42 20.42
C GLU A 201 8.55 -4.54 19.40
N LEU A 202 9.31 -4.29 18.33
CA LEU A 202 9.76 -5.35 17.44
C LEU A 202 11.08 -5.89 17.97
N TYR A 203 11.06 -7.15 18.39
CA TYR A 203 12.18 -7.82 19.01
C TYR A 203 12.84 -8.79 18.02
N VAL A 204 14.12 -8.57 17.72
CA VAL A 204 14.93 -9.37 16.80
C VAL A 204 16.07 -10.01 17.56
N LYS A 205 16.19 -11.33 17.50
CA LYS A 205 17.26 -12.08 18.20
C LYS A 205 17.75 -13.27 17.39
N MET A 206 18.82 -13.90 17.86
CA MET A 206 19.45 -15.05 17.23
C MET A 206 19.90 -14.73 15.80
N MET A 207 20.42 -13.51 15.62
CA MET A 207 21.13 -13.10 14.42
C MET A 207 22.60 -13.41 14.66
N HIS A 208 23.23 -14.05 13.68
CA HIS A 208 24.60 -14.50 13.80
C HIS A 208 25.50 -13.74 12.84
N THR A 209 26.76 -13.60 13.19
CA THR A 209 27.81 -13.14 12.28
C THR A 209 28.95 -14.14 12.23
N LYS A 210 29.55 -14.29 11.07
CA LYS A 210 30.72 -15.17 10.87
C LYS A 210 31.93 -14.31 10.51
N GLN A 211 32.70 -13.96 11.53
CA GLN A 211 33.95 -13.22 11.39
C GLN A 211 35.13 -14.15 11.70
N ASP A 212 36.11 -14.21 10.79
CA ASP A 212 37.32 -15.03 10.94
C ASP A 212 37.06 -16.50 11.30
N GLY A 213 35.97 -17.07 10.78
CA GLY A 213 35.56 -18.46 11.03
C GLY A 213 34.91 -18.72 12.39
N LYS A 214 34.69 -17.70 13.22
CA LYS A 214 33.93 -17.79 14.46
C LYS A 214 32.49 -17.38 14.23
N ASP A 215 31.57 -18.22 14.68
CA ASP A 215 30.14 -17.92 14.71
C ASP A 215 29.81 -17.22 16.03
N THR A 216 29.30 -15.99 15.96
CA THR A 216 28.94 -15.18 17.12
C THR A 216 27.50 -14.72 16.99
N GLU A 217 26.69 -15.02 18.01
CA GLU A 217 25.34 -14.46 18.12
C GLU A 217 25.45 -12.98 18.54
N LEU A 218 24.75 -12.12 17.81
CA LEU A 218 24.61 -10.70 18.12
C LEU A 218 23.62 -10.49 19.27
N PHE A 219 23.77 -9.38 19.97
CA PHE A 219 22.79 -8.95 20.96
C PHE A 219 21.42 -8.76 20.30
N ALA A 220 20.37 -9.04 21.07
CA ALA A 220 19.02 -8.83 20.58
C ALA A 220 18.69 -7.35 20.44
N PHE A 221 17.96 -7.01 19.39
CA PHE A 221 17.47 -5.66 19.10
C PHE A 221 16.01 -5.55 19.57
N SER A 222 15.68 -4.46 20.25
CA SER A 222 14.33 -4.00 20.55
C SER A 222 14.04 -2.63 19.91
N VAL A 223 13.21 -2.66 18.86
CA VAL A 223 12.75 -1.45 18.20
C VAL A 223 11.38 -1.05 18.75
N ASN A 224 11.36 -0.02 19.59
CA ASN A 224 10.13 0.49 20.23
C ASN A 224 9.30 1.41 19.30
N PHE A 225 7.97 1.31 19.37
CA PHE A 225 7.02 2.06 18.52
C PHE A 225 6.41 3.32 19.16
N ASP A 226 6.66 3.63 20.43
CA ASP A 226 6.12 4.81 21.10
C ASP A 226 6.59 6.11 20.45
N LYS A 227 7.87 6.18 20.07
CA LYS A 227 8.44 7.34 19.36
C LYS A 227 7.75 7.59 18.03
N TYR A 228 7.44 6.51 17.30
CA TYR A 228 6.69 6.58 16.05
C TYR A 228 5.28 7.13 16.29
N LEU A 229 4.56 6.60 17.29
CA LEU A 229 3.20 7.04 17.60
C LEU A 229 3.12 8.51 18.01
N ASP A 230 4.07 8.99 18.81
CA ASP A 230 4.09 10.38 19.25
C ASP A 230 4.33 11.35 18.08
N GLN A 231 5.17 10.95 17.11
CA GLN A 231 5.38 11.74 15.90
C GLN A 231 4.18 11.70 14.95
N GLU A 232 3.55 10.54 14.74
CA GLU A 232 2.35 10.45 13.91
C GLU A 232 1.18 11.25 14.49
N LYS A 233 1.04 11.26 15.83
CA LYS A 233 0.09 12.13 16.53
C LYS A 233 0.39 13.61 16.25
N THR A 234 1.64 14.02 16.39
CA THR A 234 2.07 15.40 16.12
C THR A 234 1.78 15.82 14.67
N LYS A 235 2.09 14.96 13.69
CA LYS A 235 1.78 15.20 12.27
C LYS A 235 0.27 15.34 12.03
N ARG A 236 -0.53 14.48 12.65
CA ARG A 236 -2.00 14.50 12.55
C ARG A 236 -2.59 15.79 13.14
N ASP A 237 -2.12 16.20 14.31
CA ASP A 237 -2.57 17.42 14.97
C ASP A 237 -2.18 18.68 14.16
N ALA A 238 -0.97 18.70 13.60
CA ALA A 238 -0.52 19.76 12.70
C ALA A 238 -1.36 19.84 11.42
N ALA A 239 -1.66 18.69 10.79
CA ALA A 239 -2.50 18.63 9.61
C ALA A 239 -3.93 19.12 9.89
N LYS A 240 -4.50 18.74 11.05
CA LYS A 240 -5.82 19.20 11.49
C LYS A 240 -5.85 20.71 11.72
N ALA A 241 -4.82 21.27 12.38
CA ALA A 241 -4.71 22.70 12.60
C ALA A 241 -4.56 23.49 11.29
N ALA A 242 -3.81 22.97 10.32
CA ALA A 242 -3.68 23.56 8.99
C ALA A 242 -5.00 23.53 8.21
N ALA A 243 -5.75 22.42 8.28
CA ALA A 243 -7.06 22.29 7.63
C ALA A 243 -8.10 23.26 8.22
N ALA A 244 -8.11 23.44 9.55
CA ALA A 244 -9.00 24.40 10.21
C ALA A 244 -8.72 25.85 9.75
N LYS A 245 -7.44 26.26 9.72
CA LYS A 245 -7.05 27.58 9.21
C LYS A 245 -7.43 27.79 7.74
N ALA A 246 -7.35 26.75 6.91
CA ALA A 246 -7.74 26.82 5.51
C ALA A 246 -9.26 26.93 5.31
N ALA A 247 -10.07 26.43 6.25
CA ALA A 247 -11.53 26.58 6.23
C ALA A 247 -11.94 28.01 6.64
N ASP A 248 -11.36 28.56 7.70
CA ASP A 248 -11.63 29.93 8.17
C ASP A 248 -11.25 31.01 7.13
N ALA A 249 -10.19 30.76 6.34
CA ALA A 249 -9.78 31.64 5.24
C ALA A 249 -10.73 31.60 4.03
N LYS A 250 -11.52 30.52 3.86
CA LYS A 250 -12.54 30.45 2.79
C LYS A 250 -13.84 31.16 3.20
N ASP A 251 -14.23 31.06 4.47
CA ASP A 251 -15.46 31.71 4.98
C ASP A 251 -15.33 33.24 5.09
N SER A 252 -14.12 33.78 5.22
CA SER A 252 -13.88 35.23 5.16
C SER A 252 -13.95 35.79 3.74
N LYS A 253 -13.42 35.06 2.75
CA LYS A 253 -13.47 35.48 1.34
C LYS A 253 -14.90 35.48 0.76
N ASP A 254 -15.76 34.58 1.22
CA ASP A 254 -17.16 34.48 0.79
C ASP A 254 -18.08 35.54 1.43
N LYS A 255 -17.63 36.22 2.50
CA LYS A 255 -18.33 37.37 3.11
C LYS A 255 -17.98 38.67 2.41
N ASP A 256 -16.71 38.88 2.06
CA ASP A 256 -16.28 40.12 1.40
C ASP A 256 -16.89 40.29 -0.01
N ASP A 257 -17.18 39.20 -0.74
CA ASP A 257 -17.85 39.25 -2.04
C ASP A 257 -19.37 39.51 -1.95
N LYS A 258 -19.99 39.35 -0.77
CA LYS A 258 -21.43 39.62 -0.57
C LYS A 258 -21.70 41.08 -0.18
N ASP A 259 -20.78 41.72 0.52
CA ASP A 259 -20.92 43.12 0.93
C ASP A 259 -20.63 44.12 -0.20
N PHE A 260 -19.94 43.71 -1.28
CA PHE A 260 -19.72 44.57 -2.45
C PHE A 260 -20.94 44.70 -3.39
N LYS A 261 -22.05 43.99 -3.12
CA LYS A 261 -23.21 43.91 -4.05
C LYS A 261 -24.48 44.65 -3.61
N VAL A 262 -24.39 45.60 -2.67
CA VAL A 262 -25.58 46.29 -2.11
C VAL A 262 -25.81 47.72 -2.63
N ASP A 263 -24.84 48.44 -3.19
CA ASP A 263 -24.99 49.91 -3.39
C ASP A 263 -24.94 50.45 -4.83
N THR A 264 -25.58 49.79 -5.80
CA THR A 264 -25.80 50.42 -7.13
C THR A 264 -27.20 50.17 -7.65
N ASN A 265 -28.21 50.80 -7.02
CA ASN A 265 -29.50 50.99 -7.68
C ASN A 265 -30.21 52.26 -7.20
N ASN A 266 -29.57 53.42 -7.40
CA ASN A 266 -30.32 54.68 -7.38
C ASN A 266 -29.63 55.76 -8.23
N SER A 267 -30.05 55.95 -9.47
CA SER A 267 -30.07 57.25 -10.15
C SER A 267 -30.71 57.11 -11.53
N LYS A 268 -31.99 57.49 -11.61
CA LYS A 268 -32.73 57.68 -12.85
C LYS A 268 -32.82 59.20 -13.08
N PRO A 269 -32.23 59.77 -14.14
CA PRO A 269 -32.52 61.15 -14.50
C PRO A 269 -33.76 61.22 -15.39
N GLN A 270 -34.45 62.35 -15.25
CA GLN A 270 -35.69 62.75 -15.92
C GLN A 270 -35.50 63.00 -17.43
#